data_AF-A0A928X269-F1
#
_entry.id   AF-A0A928X269-F1
#
_cell.length_a   1.000
_cell.length_b   1.000
_cell.length_c   1.000
_cell.angle_alpha   90.00
_cell.angle_beta   90.00
_cell.angle_gamma   90.00
#
_symmetry.space_group_name_H-M   'P 1'
#
loop_
_entity.id
_entity.type
_entity.pdbx_description
1 polymer ?
#
loop_
_entity_poly.entity_id
_entity_poly.type
_entity_poly.pdbx_seq_one_letter_code
_entity_poly.pdbx_strand_id
1 'polypeptide(L)'
;MESLNGVWRSLSVGGNGGKEFSDIGWPPQASDRLLARNSTPVEVRVRVGRYLDQIQMVWSKLELATHGGTGSDQASLLLNANEHITNVKLTAPGGRYVGSVELLTNQGRSKLFGTQTGNVVDLAVPPNHQVIGFYGHSGRWVDRLGVIAVPKQGNPTVTPPNNPTVPKPKPPSDRLLDAIPRAGIELIKEFEGFAQALPDGRAKAYADPLRGWEVPTIGYGTTRYPDGVQVREGDTITQPQAEDYLIDHVDKSCRGAMEKIPSWSRMNSNQRGALYSFAYNLGSGFYRGDNFESITRVCDSPELWKDHRWIAAQFVKYRNPGSAVEEGLRRRRLAEADLFCQPVTSSTPNWDDDHDEAGESGDHTPEERLDQIVEDVAGNQPVADRLTPDMSFDTLITPHITYGEFALYDEARRFRDDYQCQTAYELCQFLERCREHFGGNPLVITSGYRPPEVNIRIGGARTSEHLYDYPDKGAVDFYIKGVSVHEVEAWCDQHYPHSVGYGANRGFVHLGMRPGKPHIRWVY
;
A
#
# COMPACT_ATOMS: atom_id res chain seq x y z
N MET A 1 33.70 -1.28 -11.05
CA MET A 1 33.08 -2.30 -10.17
C MET A 1 34.06 -2.55 -9.04
N GLU A 2 33.61 -2.44 -7.80
CA GLU A 2 34.47 -2.55 -6.62
C GLU A 2 33.75 -3.37 -5.54
N SER A 3 34.48 -4.22 -4.81
CA SER A 3 33.97 -4.96 -3.66
C SER A 3 34.86 -4.67 -2.46
N LEU A 4 34.27 -4.11 -1.41
CA LEU A 4 34.97 -3.79 -0.17
C LEU A 4 34.18 -4.33 1.01
N ASN A 5 34.82 -5.19 1.81
CA ASN A 5 34.29 -5.68 3.07
C ASN A 5 32.87 -6.31 3.00
N GLY A 6 32.54 -6.95 1.86
CA GLY A 6 31.26 -7.62 1.64
C GLY A 6 30.14 -6.73 1.11
N VAL A 7 30.44 -5.49 0.71
CA VAL A 7 29.53 -4.61 -0.05
C VAL A 7 30.13 -4.41 -1.45
N TRP A 8 29.31 -4.61 -2.47
CA TRP A 8 29.69 -4.46 -3.88
C TRP A 8 29.01 -3.23 -4.50
N ARG A 9 29.72 -2.58 -5.41
CA ARG A 9 29.16 -1.52 -6.28
C ARG A 9 29.45 -1.78 -7.75
N SER A 10 28.46 -1.45 -8.57
CA SER A 10 28.57 -1.53 -10.02
C SER A 10 29.51 -0.46 -10.59
N LEU A 11 29.53 -0.31 -11.91
CA LEU A 11 29.83 0.98 -12.53
C LEU A 11 28.55 1.85 -12.48
N SER A 12 28.68 3.15 -12.71
CA SER A 12 27.52 4.05 -12.77
C SER A 12 27.38 4.65 -14.17
N VAL A 13 26.15 4.88 -14.62
CA VAL A 13 25.80 5.31 -15.98
C VAL A 13 25.14 6.69 -15.93
N GLY A 14 25.58 7.63 -16.76
CA GLY A 14 25.06 8.99 -16.82
C GLY A 14 26.15 10.08 -16.65
N GLY A 15 25.71 11.33 -16.43
CA GLY A 15 26.57 12.52 -16.38
C GLY A 15 26.99 12.95 -14.97
N ASN A 16 28.01 13.81 -14.86
CA ASN A 16 28.53 14.28 -13.57
C ASN A 16 27.81 15.53 -13.01
N GLY A 17 26.61 15.84 -13.49
CA GLY A 17 25.77 16.92 -12.96
C GLY A 17 25.21 16.58 -11.58
N GLY A 18 24.40 17.46 -10.99
CA GLY A 18 23.73 17.17 -9.72
C GLY A 18 24.65 17.02 -8.50
N LYS A 19 24.05 16.64 -7.36
CA LYS A 19 24.77 16.32 -6.12
C LYS A 19 25.04 14.82 -6.06
N GLU A 20 26.22 14.44 -5.56
CA GLU A 20 26.54 13.04 -5.30
C GLU A 20 25.64 12.47 -4.20
N PHE A 21 25.22 11.21 -4.37
CA PHE A 21 24.45 10.47 -3.38
C PHE A 21 24.93 9.03 -3.27
N SER A 22 24.67 8.43 -2.11
CA SER A 22 24.84 7.01 -1.90
C SER A 22 24.00 6.49 -0.73
N ASP A 23 23.26 5.42 -0.96
CA ASP A 23 22.40 4.79 0.07
C ASP A 23 23.19 4.08 1.19
N ILE A 24 24.44 3.73 0.93
CA ILE A 24 25.39 3.15 1.89
C ILE A 24 26.68 3.97 1.79
N GLY A 25 27.42 4.23 2.87
CA GLY A 25 28.71 4.94 2.77
C GLY A 25 29.75 4.22 1.89
N TRP A 26 30.65 4.99 1.25
CA TRP A 26 31.80 4.44 0.51
C TRP A 26 33.10 5.20 0.78
N PRO A 27 34.19 4.50 1.16
CA PRO A 27 34.26 3.08 1.54
C PRO A 27 33.35 2.76 2.74
N PRO A 28 32.76 1.54 2.83
CA PRO A 28 31.76 1.24 3.86
C PRO A 28 32.42 1.08 5.23
N GLN A 29 31.92 1.85 6.21
CA GLN A 29 32.36 1.75 7.61
C GLN A 29 31.67 0.59 8.35
N ALA A 30 31.93 0.41 9.65
CA ALA A 30 31.32 -0.66 10.43
C ALA A 30 29.79 -0.60 10.47
N SER A 31 29.23 0.59 10.66
CA SER A 31 27.78 0.85 10.63
C SER A 31 27.18 0.55 9.26
N ASP A 32 27.81 1.03 8.18
CA ASP A 32 27.37 0.80 6.80
C ASP A 32 27.30 -0.69 6.46
N ARG A 33 28.31 -1.46 6.89
CA ARG A 33 28.34 -2.92 6.68
C ARG A 33 27.24 -3.64 7.45
N LEU A 34 26.91 -3.19 8.66
CA LEU A 34 25.84 -3.77 9.46
C LEU A 34 24.46 -3.44 8.85
N LEU A 35 24.27 -2.20 8.43
CA LEU A 35 23.07 -1.74 7.74
C LEU A 35 22.85 -2.52 6.44
N ALA A 36 23.90 -2.62 5.61
CA ALA A 36 23.86 -3.34 4.35
C ALA A 36 23.63 -4.86 4.52
N ARG A 37 24.12 -5.48 5.60
CA ARG A 37 23.87 -6.92 5.88
C ARG A 37 22.43 -7.21 6.32
N ASN A 38 21.79 -6.26 6.97
CA ASN A 38 20.43 -6.39 7.50
C ASN A 38 19.37 -5.80 6.55
N SER A 39 19.77 -5.41 5.34
CA SER A 39 18.88 -4.86 4.32
C SER A 39 17.80 -5.87 3.92
N THR A 40 16.56 -5.41 3.82
CA THR A 40 15.42 -6.22 3.39
C THR A 40 14.62 -5.47 2.31
N PRO A 41 15.14 -5.34 1.07
CA PRO A 41 14.42 -4.70 -0.03
C PRO A 41 13.03 -5.27 -0.25
N VAL A 42 12.02 -4.42 -0.37
CA VAL A 42 10.63 -4.80 -0.63
C VAL A 42 10.00 -4.03 -1.78
N GLU A 43 10.56 -2.88 -2.16
CA GLU A 43 10.03 -2.08 -3.25
C GLU A 43 11.13 -1.20 -3.86
N VAL A 44 11.07 -0.99 -5.18
CA VAL A 44 11.78 0.11 -5.85
C VAL A 44 10.76 1.05 -6.44
N ARG A 45 10.80 2.32 -6.01
CA ARG A 45 9.93 3.38 -6.51
C ARG A 45 10.71 4.20 -7.54
N VAL A 46 10.05 4.51 -8.64
CA VAL A 46 10.66 5.20 -9.77
C VAL A 46 9.68 6.22 -10.33
N ARG A 47 10.16 7.43 -10.57
CA ARG A 47 9.46 8.45 -11.35
C ARG A 47 10.19 8.61 -12.68
N VAL A 48 9.45 8.55 -13.77
CA VAL A 48 10.03 8.64 -15.11
C VAL A 48 9.14 9.42 -16.07
N GLY A 49 9.67 10.54 -16.55
CA GLY A 49 9.15 11.30 -17.67
C GLY A 49 10.06 11.13 -18.89
N ARG A 50 10.60 12.24 -19.40
CA ARG A 50 11.58 12.23 -20.51
C ARG A 50 12.90 11.55 -20.13
N TYR A 51 13.28 11.66 -18.86
CA TYR A 51 14.43 11.02 -18.24
C TYR A 51 13.97 10.47 -16.88
N LEU A 52 14.81 9.70 -16.21
CA LEU A 52 14.56 9.22 -14.86
C LEU A 52 14.54 10.43 -13.91
N ASP A 53 13.35 10.77 -13.42
CA ASP A 53 13.17 11.90 -12.52
C ASP A 53 13.65 11.53 -11.12
N GLN A 54 13.26 10.35 -10.62
CA GLN A 54 13.62 9.89 -9.27
C GLN A 54 13.75 8.36 -9.19
N ILE A 55 14.62 7.89 -8.29
CA ILE A 55 14.67 6.48 -7.86
C ILE A 55 14.81 6.38 -6.34
N GLN A 56 14.16 5.38 -5.75
CA GLN A 56 14.24 5.07 -4.32
C GLN A 56 14.21 3.56 -4.09
N MET A 57 15.07 3.06 -3.21
CA MET A 57 14.95 1.72 -2.65
C MET A 57 14.20 1.77 -1.32
N VAL A 58 13.25 0.86 -1.14
CA VAL A 58 12.49 0.71 0.10
C VAL A 58 12.82 -0.64 0.70
N TRP A 59 13.19 -0.65 1.98
CA TRP A 59 13.33 -1.86 2.79
C TRP A 59 12.15 -2.02 3.74
N SER A 60 11.89 -3.25 4.18
CA SER A 60 10.70 -3.57 5.01
C SER A 60 10.61 -2.81 6.34
N LYS A 61 11.72 -2.23 6.81
CA LYS A 61 11.80 -1.48 8.08
C LYS A 61 12.42 -0.08 7.91
N LEU A 62 12.75 0.32 6.68
CA LEU A 62 13.51 1.53 6.40
C LEU A 62 13.29 1.93 4.94
N GLU A 63 12.73 3.10 4.70
CA GLU A 63 12.77 3.70 3.36
C GLU A 63 14.11 4.43 3.18
N LEU A 64 14.86 4.13 2.12
CA LEU A 64 16.10 4.86 1.84
C LEU A 64 15.79 6.22 1.23
N ALA A 65 16.80 7.09 1.16
CA ALA A 65 16.64 8.41 0.56
C ALA A 65 16.19 8.30 -0.91
N THR A 66 15.31 9.21 -1.34
CA THR A 66 14.97 9.38 -2.75
C THR A 66 16.07 10.15 -3.47
N HIS A 67 16.43 9.73 -4.67
CA HIS A 67 17.45 10.41 -5.48
C HIS A 67 16.85 10.94 -6.78
N GLY A 68 16.88 12.26 -6.97
CA GLY A 68 16.28 12.94 -8.12
C GLY A 68 15.02 13.76 -7.79
N GLY A 69 14.42 14.38 -8.81
CA GLY A 69 13.26 15.27 -8.69
C GLY A 69 11.91 14.56 -8.82
N THR A 70 10.84 15.20 -8.36
CA THR A 70 9.49 14.61 -8.26
C THR A 70 8.64 14.72 -9.53
N GLY A 71 9.26 15.06 -10.68
CA GLY A 71 8.58 15.67 -11.84
C GLY A 71 7.61 14.80 -12.65
N SER A 72 7.41 13.54 -12.31
CA SER A 72 6.49 12.62 -13.00
C SER A 72 5.83 11.66 -12.02
N ASP A 73 4.79 10.97 -12.48
CA ASP A 73 4.07 9.98 -11.68
C ASP A 73 4.98 8.83 -11.24
N GLN A 74 4.76 8.41 -10.00
CA GLN A 74 5.52 7.32 -9.41
C GLN A 74 4.93 5.99 -9.81
N ALA A 75 5.76 5.15 -10.42
CA ALA A 75 5.51 3.73 -10.55
C ALA A 75 6.45 2.97 -9.61
N SER A 76 6.11 1.73 -9.28
CA SER A 76 6.98 0.92 -8.43
C SER A 76 7.05 -0.54 -8.85
N LEU A 77 8.16 -1.18 -8.47
CA LEU A 77 8.32 -2.62 -8.45
C LEU A 77 8.26 -3.06 -6.99
N LEU A 78 7.09 -3.51 -6.53
CA LEU A 78 7.02 -4.29 -5.29
C LEU A 78 7.68 -5.64 -5.51
N LEU A 79 8.56 -6.04 -4.60
CA LEU A 79 9.22 -7.33 -4.58
C LEU A 79 8.35 -8.33 -3.80
N ASN A 80 8.11 -9.49 -4.40
CA ASN A 80 7.43 -10.60 -3.76
C ASN A 80 8.30 -11.16 -2.62
N ALA A 81 7.73 -12.02 -1.79
CA ALA A 81 8.49 -12.75 -0.80
C ALA A 81 9.71 -13.48 -1.43
N ASN A 82 10.88 -13.36 -0.81
CA ASN A 82 12.18 -13.87 -1.29
C ASN A 82 12.63 -13.39 -2.68
N GLU A 83 11.88 -12.48 -3.29
CA GLU A 83 12.27 -11.83 -4.51
C GLU A 83 13.30 -10.75 -4.22
N HIS A 84 14.31 -10.70 -5.06
CA HIS A 84 15.36 -9.70 -4.98
C HIS A 84 15.83 -9.38 -6.39
N ILE A 85 16.30 -8.15 -6.55
CA ILE A 85 16.82 -7.66 -7.81
C ILE A 85 18.22 -8.28 -8.00
N THR A 86 18.36 -9.02 -9.08
CA THR A 86 19.57 -9.75 -9.48
C THR A 86 20.32 -9.07 -10.59
N ASN A 87 19.69 -8.14 -11.31
CA ASN A 87 20.39 -7.33 -12.29
C ASN A 87 19.65 -6.02 -12.57
N VAL A 88 20.38 -5.03 -13.08
CA VAL A 88 19.83 -3.73 -13.48
C VAL A 88 20.44 -3.29 -14.80
N LYS A 89 19.59 -2.84 -15.72
CA LYS A 89 20.03 -2.24 -16.99
C LYS A 89 19.62 -0.78 -17.04
N LEU A 90 20.50 0.07 -17.56
CA LEU A 90 20.29 1.51 -17.65
C LEU A 90 20.51 2.02 -19.07
N THR A 91 19.80 3.08 -19.45
CA THR A 91 20.18 3.90 -20.61
C THR A 91 20.51 5.32 -20.16
N ALA A 92 21.40 6.01 -20.89
CA ALA A 92 21.64 7.44 -20.70
C ALA A 92 21.78 8.12 -22.08
N PRO A 93 20.67 8.42 -22.76
CA PRO A 93 20.71 9.01 -24.10
C PRO A 93 21.38 10.38 -24.06
N GLY A 94 22.43 10.56 -24.87
CA GLY A 94 23.29 11.75 -24.84
C GLY A 94 24.25 11.83 -23.65
N GLY A 95 24.34 10.78 -22.82
CA GLY A 95 25.31 10.64 -21.74
C GLY A 95 25.12 11.56 -20.53
N ARG A 96 24.07 12.39 -20.53
CA ARG A 96 23.88 13.46 -19.54
C ARG A 96 22.97 13.08 -18.38
N TYR A 97 21.89 12.35 -18.65
CA TYR A 97 20.91 11.91 -17.66
C TYR A 97 20.52 10.45 -17.92
N VAL A 98 20.12 9.74 -16.88
CA VAL A 98 19.59 8.38 -17.00
C VAL A 98 18.21 8.47 -17.68
N GLY A 99 18.00 7.74 -18.77
CA GLY A 99 16.75 7.74 -19.55
C GLY A 99 15.77 6.63 -19.17
N SER A 100 16.29 5.49 -18.72
CA SER A 100 15.47 4.37 -18.25
C SER A 100 16.22 3.48 -17.27
N VAL A 101 15.46 2.74 -16.47
CA VAL A 101 15.96 1.67 -15.60
C VAL A 101 15.09 0.43 -15.77
N GLU A 102 15.73 -0.69 -16.07
CA GLU A 102 15.09 -2.01 -16.10
C GLU A 102 15.62 -2.83 -14.93
N LEU A 103 14.72 -3.29 -14.05
CA LEU A 103 15.04 -4.10 -12.88
C LEU A 103 14.68 -5.56 -13.16
N LEU A 104 15.66 -6.45 -13.06
CA LEU A 104 15.49 -7.88 -13.25
C LEU A 104 15.61 -8.59 -11.90
N THR A 105 14.72 -9.54 -11.62
CA THR A 105 14.67 -10.25 -10.33
C THR A 105 15.07 -11.71 -10.44
N ASN A 106 15.40 -12.33 -9.30
CA ASN A 106 15.69 -13.78 -9.23
C ASN A 106 14.48 -14.67 -9.60
N GLN A 107 13.28 -14.10 -9.66
CA GLN A 107 12.06 -14.81 -10.05
C GLN A 107 11.74 -14.64 -11.54
N GLY A 108 12.65 -14.04 -12.32
CA GLY A 108 12.49 -13.86 -13.76
C GLY A 108 11.52 -12.73 -14.13
N ARG A 109 11.08 -11.91 -13.16
CA ARG A 109 10.35 -10.68 -13.46
C ARG A 109 11.31 -9.62 -13.95
N SER A 110 10.83 -8.81 -14.89
CA SER A 110 11.49 -7.60 -15.33
C SER A 110 10.49 -6.45 -15.26
N LYS A 111 10.91 -5.30 -14.73
CA LYS A 111 10.13 -4.06 -14.81
C LYS A 111 11.00 -2.95 -15.39
N LEU A 112 10.58 -2.45 -16.54
CA LEU A 112 11.17 -1.28 -17.20
C LEU A 112 10.43 -0.02 -16.76
N PHE A 113 11.19 0.99 -16.36
CA PHE A 113 10.73 2.34 -16.13
C PHE A 113 11.36 3.27 -17.17
N GLY A 114 10.51 3.95 -17.94
CA GLY A 114 10.91 4.81 -19.05
C GLY A 114 11.04 4.07 -20.38
N THR A 115 11.71 4.69 -21.34
CA THR A 115 11.95 4.12 -22.67
C THR A 115 13.44 3.90 -22.88
N GLN A 116 13.79 2.69 -23.34
CA GLN A 116 15.18 2.35 -23.67
C GLN A 116 15.62 3.04 -24.97
N THR A 117 16.05 4.29 -24.85
CA THR A 117 16.58 5.08 -25.96
C THR A 117 18.12 5.12 -25.89
N GLY A 118 18.78 4.73 -26.98
CA GLY A 118 20.25 4.69 -27.08
C GLY A 118 20.85 3.37 -26.55
N ASN A 119 22.12 3.42 -26.13
CA ASN A 119 22.85 2.25 -25.65
C ASN A 119 22.34 1.79 -24.28
N VAL A 120 21.98 0.51 -24.18
CA VAL A 120 21.64 -0.15 -22.91
C VAL A 120 22.91 -0.67 -22.26
N VAL A 121 23.17 -0.23 -21.03
CA VAL A 121 24.30 -0.67 -20.21
C VAL A 121 23.78 -1.64 -19.16
N ASP A 122 24.29 -2.86 -19.19
CA ASP A 122 24.06 -3.87 -18.16
C ASP A 122 25.04 -3.66 -17.01
N LEU A 123 24.54 -3.45 -15.79
CA LEU A 123 25.39 -3.21 -14.62
C LEU A 123 26.05 -4.49 -14.07
N ALA A 124 25.65 -5.67 -14.56
CA ALA A 124 26.23 -6.98 -14.26
C ALA A 124 26.42 -7.24 -12.76
N VAL A 125 25.31 -7.20 -12.01
CA VAL A 125 25.33 -7.51 -10.57
C VAL A 125 25.89 -8.92 -10.35
N PRO A 126 26.83 -9.14 -9.40
CA PRO A 126 27.49 -10.43 -9.26
C PRO A 126 26.49 -11.54 -8.90
N PRO A 127 26.76 -12.79 -9.31
CA PRO A 127 25.97 -13.94 -8.86
C PRO A 127 25.85 -13.97 -7.33
N ASN A 128 24.70 -14.42 -6.84
CA ASN A 128 24.37 -14.52 -5.42
C ASN A 128 24.34 -13.18 -4.65
N HIS A 129 24.22 -12.04 -5.34
CA HIS A 129 24.00 -10.75 -4.72
C HIS A 129 22.55 -10.28 -4.88
N GLN A 130 22.08 -9.49 -3.92
CA GLN A 130 20.86 -8.72 -4.04
C GLN A 130 21.20 -7.23 -4.11
N VAL A 131 20.54 -6.49 -5.00
CA VAL A 131 20.61 -5.02 -5.00
C VAL A 131 19.85 -4.50 -3.79
N ILE A 132 20.51 -3.64 -3.01
CA ILE A 132 19.99 -3.10 -1.75
C ILE A 132 19.89 -1.59 -1.73
N GLY A 133 20.35 -0.92 -2.78
CA GLY A 133 20.33 0.53 -2.87
C GLY A 133 21.07 1.02 -4.09
N PHE A 134 21.19 2.33 -4.18
CA PHE A 134 21.71 3.07 -5.32
C PHE A 134 22.80 4.06 -4.90
N TYR A 135 23.62 4.46 -5.86
CA TYR A 135 24.57 5.55 -5.70
C TYR A 135 24.75 6.27 -7.04
N GLY A 136 25.20 7.52 -7.00
CA GLY A 136 25.40 8.28 -8.23
C GLY A 136 25.31 9.77 -8.02
N HIS A 137 24.73 10.46 -8.98
CA HIS A 137 24.48 11.89 -8.91
C HIS A 137 23.05 12.20 -9.31
N SER A 138 22.43 13.14 -8.62
CA SER A 138 21.08 13.58 -8.94
C SER A 138 20.87 15.06 -8.68
N GLY A 139 20.06 15.68 -9.52
CA GLY A 139 19.49 17.00 -9.35
C GLY A 139 18.01 16.96 -9.68
N ARG A 140 17.59 17.72 -10.69
CA ARG A 140 16.21 17.65 -11.23
C ARG A 140 15.88 16.27 -11.81
N TRP A 141 16.88 15.62 -12.40
CA TRP A 141 16.83 14.26 -12.91
C TRP A 141 17.93 13.45 -12.22
N VAL A 142 17.87 12.13 -12.37
CA VAL A 142 19.00 11.27 -12.03
C VAL A 142 20.07 11.46 -13.11
N ASP A 143 21.08 12.27 -12.81
CA ASP A 143 22.21 12.55 -13.69
C ASP A 143 23.02 11.28 -13.94
N ARG A 144 23.31 10.51 -12.88
CA ARG A 144 24.09 9.26 -12.93
C ARG A 144 23.59 8.25 -11.91
N LEU A 145 23.54 6.98 -12.30
CA LEU A 145 23.05 5.90 -11.42
C LEU A 145 23.93 4.65 -11.50
N GLY A 146 24.24 4.10 -10.34
CA GLY A 146 24.78 2.76 -10.14
C GLY A 146 24.06 2.08 -8.98
N VAL A 147 24.32 0.79 -8.79
CA VAL A 147 23.67 -0.03 -7.76
C VAL A 147 24.67 -0.51 -6.72
N ILE A 148 24.17 -0.63 -5.49
CA ILE A 148 24.87 -1.22 -4.36
C ILE A 148 24.24 -2.59 -4.11
N ALA A 149 25.08 -3.61 -4.00
CA ALA A 149 24.62 -4.97 -3.76
C ALA A 149 25.43 -5.62 -2.64
N VAL A 150 24.80 -6.55 -1.93
CA VAL A 150 25.48 -7.40 -0.94
C VAL A 150 25.29 -8.85 -1.32
N PRO A 151 26.22 -9.74 -0.95
CA PRO A 151 25.96 -11.16 -1.00
C PRO A 151 24.67 -11.41 -0.24
N LYS A 152 23.68 -12.02 -0.91
CA LYS A 152 22.54 -12.58 -0.20
C LYS A 152 23.15 -13.68 0.66
N GLN A 153 23.21 -13.49 1.98
CA GLN A 153 23.61 -14.59 2.86
C GLN A 153 22.71 -15.74 2.48
N GLY A 154 23.33 -16.81 2.01
CA GLY A 154 22.57 -18.03 1.87
C GLY A 154 22.05 -18.35 3.27
N ASN A 155 20.72 -18.29 3.47
CA ASN A 155 20.12 -19.59 3.73
C ASN A 155 20.69 -20.44 2.60
N PRO A 156 21.51 -21.46 2.92
CA PRO A 156 22.20 -22.22 1.90
C PRO A 156 21.20 -22.42 0.78
N THR A 157 21.63 -22.31 -0.46
CA THR A 157 21.00 -23.10 -1.51
C THR A 157 21.11 -24.54 -1.02
N VAL A 158 20.21 -24.93 -0.12
CA VAL A 158 19.43 -26.13 -0.25
C VAL A 158 18.79 -25.84 -1.60
N THR A 159 19.50 -26.22 -2.67
CA THR A 159 18.87 -26.81 -3.83
C THR A 159 17.66 -27.51 -3.24
N PRO A 160 16.41 -27.11 -3.60
CA PRO A 160 15.24 -27.81 -3.11
C PRO A 160 15.64 -29.27 -3.15
N PRO A 161 15.58 -30.04 -2.04
CA PRO A 161 15.87 -31.47 -2.15
C PRO A 161 15.14 -31.87 -3.40
N ASN A 162 15.85 -32.40 -4.39
CA ASN A 162 15.28 -32.58 -5.72
C ASN A 162 14.08 -33.48 -5.45
N ASN A 163 12.91 -32.87 -5.34
CA ASN A 163 11.72 -33.48 -4.84
C ASN A 163 10.90 -33.53 -6.10
N PRO A 164 11.19 -34.51 -6.98
CA PRO A 164 10.61 -34.58 -8.32
C PRO A 164 9.08 -34.63 -8.27
N THR A 165 8.50 -34.83 -7.08
CA THR A 165 7.07 -34.85 -6.80
C THR A 165 6.44 -33.48 -6.56
N VAL A 166 7.21 -32.43 -6.25
CA VAL A 166 6.67 -31.07 -6.02
C VAL A 166 6.80 -30.25 -7.31
N PRO A 167 5.68 -29.92 -7.97
CA PRO A 167 5.70 -29.13 -9.20
C PRO A 167 6.17 -27.71 -8.90
N LYS A 168 7.06 -27.16 -9.73
CA LYS A 168 7.41 -25.74 -9.64
C LYS A 168 6.21 -24.92 -10.11
N PRO A 169 5.63 -24.05 -9.25
CA PRO A 169 4.55 -23.21 -9.68
C PRO A 169 5.06 -22.25 -10.75
N LYS A 170 4.22 -21.97 -11.74
CA LYS A 170 4.42 -20.79 -12.57
C LYS A 170 3.98 -19.59 -11.73
N PRO A 171 4.78 -18.52 -11.63
CA PRO A 171 4.35 -17.30 -10.95
C PRO A 171 3.01 -16.80 -11.53
N PRO A 172 2.11 -16.26 -10.69
CA PRO A 172 0.86 -15.64 -11.14
C PRO A 172 1.14 -14.56 -12.18
N SER A 173 0.31 -14.47 -13.23
CA SER A 173 0.39 -13.36 -14.18
C SER A 173 -0.08 -12.05 -13.54
N ASP A 174 0.41 -10.91 -14.00
CA ASP A 174 -0.03 -9.58 -13.52
C ASP A 174 -1.55 -9.42 -13.58
N ARG A 175 -2.20 -9.86 -14.67
CA ARG A 175 -3.67 -9.86 -14.82
C ARG A 175 -4.41 -10.63 -13.71
N LEU A 176 -3.78 -11.69 -13.19
CA LEU A 176 -4.36 -12.50 -12.11
C LEU A 176 -4.18 -11.81 -10.75
N LEU A 177 -3.04 -11.16 -10.54
CA LEU A 177 -2.76 -10.36 -9.35
C LEU A 177 -3.65 -9.10 -9.27
N ASP A 178 -4.06 -8.56 -10.41
CA ASP A 178 -5.06 -7.48 -10.48
C ASP A 178 -6.49 -7.99 -10.19
N ALA A 179 -6.82 -9.22 -10.60
CA ALA A 179 -8.16 -9.81 -10.44
C ALA A 179 -8.43 -10.38 -9.04
N ILE A 180 -7.38 -10.86 -8.34
CA ILE A 180 -7.46 -11.37 -6.97
C ILE A 180 -6.73 -10.37 -6.06
N PRO A 181 -7.47 -9.49 -5.35
CA PRO A 181 -6.88 -8.42 -4.57
C PRO A 181 -5.88 -8.92 -3.52
N ARG A 182 -4.72 -8.27 -3.44
CA ARG A 182 -3.66 -8.63 -2.48
C ARG A 182 -4.15 -8.66 -1.04
N ALA A 183 -5.04 -7.74 -0.65
CA ALA A 183 -5.63 -7.70 0.67
C ALA A 183 -6.38 -9.00 1.03
N GLY A 184 -7.06 -9.62 0.06
CA GLY A 184 -7.70 -10.92 0.25
C GLY A 184 -6.70 -12.06 0.46
N ILE A 185 -5.59 -12.07 -0.30
CA ILE A 185 -4.52 -13.07 -0.15
C ILE A 185 -3.82 -12.94 1.21
N GLU A 186 -3.50 -11.72 1.66
CA GLU A 186 -2.91 -11.51 2.98
C GLU A 186 -3.86 -11.91 4.11
N LEU A 187 -5.15 -11.60 3.98
CA LEU A 187 -6.15 -12.01 4.95
C LEU A 187 -6.25 -13.54 5.04
N ILE A 188 -6.25 -14.25 3.91
CA ILE A 188 -6.24 -15.73 3.91
C ILE A 188 -4.97 -16.25 4.60
N LYS A 189 -3.80 -15.71 4.28
CA LYS A 189 -2.52 -16.12 4.89
C LYS A 189 -2.50 -15.92 6.40
N GLU A 190 -3.09 -14.85 6.91
CA GLU A 190 -3.22 -14.57 8.35
C GLU A 190 -3.99 -15.69 9.07
N PHE A 191 -5.09 -16.17 8.48
CA PHE A 191 -5.95 -17.17 9.12
C PHE A 191 -5.55 -18.62 8.86
N GLU A 192 -5.05 -18.94 7.67
CA GLU A 192 -4.54 -20.29 7.37
C GLU A 192 -3.19 -20.53 8.07
N GLY A 193 -2.38 -19.48 8.19
CA GLY A 193 -1.03 -19.56 8.73
C GLY A 193 -0.05 -20.31 7.83
N PHE A 194 1.24 -20.11 8.06
CA PHE A 194 2.29 -20.85 7.38
C PHE A 194 2.71 -22.06 8.24
N ALA A 195 2.07 -23.20 8.02
CA ALA A 195 2.19 -24.36 8.89
C ALA A 195 3.51 -25.13 8.73
N GLN A 196 3.99 -25.71 9.83
CA GLN A 196 5.23 -26.51 9.90
C GLN A 196 6.45 -25.82 9.27
N ALA A 197 6.64 -24.54 9.62
CA ALA A 197 7.80 -23.78 9.22
C ALA A 197 9.10 -24.44 9.73
N LEU A 198 10.05 -24.64 8.83
CA LEU A 198 11.37 -25.15 9.09
C LEU A 198 12.33 -23.99 9.40
N PRO A 199 13.45 -24.23 10.12
CA PRO A 199 14.43 -23.19 10.45
C PRO A 199 15.03 -22.47 9.23
N ASP A 200 14.97 -23.08 8.05
CA ASP A 200 15.43 -22.51 6.79
C ASP A 200 14.38 -21.68 6.03
N GLY A 201 13.21 -21.46 6.64
CA GLY A 201 12.12 -20.65 6.09
C GLY A 201 11.19 -21.39 5.11
N ARG A 202 11.34 -22.72 4.95
CA ARG A 202 10.40 -23.56 4.19
C ARG A 202 9.23 -24.05 5.06
N ALA A 203 8.18 -24.55 4.44
CA ALA A 203 7.15 -25.36 5.10
C ALA A 203 7.36 -26.84 4.74
N LYS A 204 7.06 -27.72 5.69
CA LYS A 204 6.98 -29.17 5.46
C LYS A 204 5.52 -29.61 5.38
N ALA A 205 5.22 -30.59 4.53
CA ALA A 205 3.91 -31.23 4.50
C ALA A 205 3.56 -31.86 5.86
N TYR A 206 2.28 -31.81 6.19
CA TYR A 206 1.73 -32.33 7.43
C TYR A 206 0.38 -33.00 7.21
N ALA A 207 0.03 -33.88 8.14
CA ALA A 207 -1.26 -34.52 8.20
C ALA A 207 -2.33 -33.52 8.65
N ASP A 208 -3.46 -33.44 7.96
CA ASP A 208 -4.58 -32.60 8.38
C ASP A 208 -5.01 -32.97 9.82
N PRO A 209 -5.33 -31.99 10.68
CA PRO A 209 -5.66 -32.25 12.09
C PRO A 209 -6.86 -33.18 12.31
N LEU A 210 -7.79 -33.25 11.36
CA LEU A 210 -9.02 -34.05 11.45
C LEU A 210 -8.94 -35.34 10.63
N ARG A 211 -8.33 -35.27 9.44
CA ARG A 211 -8.32 -36.37 8.44
C ARG A 211 -6.97 -37.06 8.29
N GLY A 212 -5.95 -36.60 9.03
CA GLY A 212 -4.63 -37.18 8.97
C GLY A 212 -4.01 -37.10 7.55
N TRP A 213 -3.22 -38.12 7.19
CA TRP A 213 -2.57 -38.21 5.87
C TRP A 213 -3.51 -38.57 4.71
N GLU A 214 -4.81 -38.76 4.96
CA GLU A 214 -5.81 -38.84 3.88
C GLU A 214 -5.95 -37.47 3.18
N VAL A 215 -5.70 -36.38 3.92
CA VAL A 215 -5.65 -35.00 3.40
C VAL A 215 -4.30 -34.37 3.77
N PRO A 216 -3.22 -34.73 3.05
CA PRO A 216 -1.92 -34.11 3.24
C PRO A 216 -2.00 -32.63 2.88
N THR A 217 -1.44 -31.78 3.75
CA THR A 217 -1.51 -30.32 3.63
C THR A 217 -0.13 -29.68 3.76
N ILE A 218 0.12 -28.56 3.09
CA ILE A 218 1.39 -27.84 3.15
C ILE A 218 1.19 -26.32 2.94
N GLY A 219 2.06 -25.50 3.53
CA GLY A 219 2.03 -24.04 3.36
C GLY A 219 0.75 -23.43 3.93
N TYR A 220 0.08 -22.59 3.13
CA TYR A 220 -1.18 -21.92 3.48
C TYR A 220 -2.42 -22.77 3.12
N GLY A 221 -2.40 -24.07 3.44
CA GLY A 221 -3.56 -24.96 3.20
C GLY A 221 -3.59 -25.69 1.86
N THR A 222 -2.48 -25.75 1.11
CA THR A 222 -2.42 -26.49 -0.16
C THR A 222 -2.52 -28.00 0.09
N THR A 223 -3.46 -28.68 -0.57
CA THR A 223 -3.63 -30.15 -0.52
C THR A 223 -3.39 -30.85 -1.86
N ARG A 224 -3.51 -30.10 -2.96
CA ARG A 224 -3.14 -30.48 -4.31
C ARG A 224 -2.41 -29.31 -4.97
N TYR A 225 -1.36 -29.62 -5.70
CA TYR A 225 -0.61 -28.65 -6.50
C TYR A 225 -1.40 -28.24 -7.76
N PRO A 226 -0.99 -27.16 -8.45
CA PRO A 226 -1.68 -26.64 -9.63
C PRO A 226 -1.90 -27.64 -10.78
N ASP A 227 -1.02 -28.65 -10.91
CA ASP A 227 -1.12 -29.73 -11.90
C ASP A 227 -2.02 -30.90 -11.45
N GLY A 228 -2.63 -30.80 -10.27
CA GLY A 228 -3.52 -31.81 -9.69
C GLY A 228 -2.82 -32.86 -8.83
N VAL A 229 -1.48 -32.87 -8.78
CA VAL A 229 -0.71 -33.79 -7.94
C VAL A 229 -1.02 -33.51 -6.47
N GLN A 230 -1.39 -34.54 -5.73
CA GLN A 230 -1.65 -34.43 -4.29
C GLN A 230 -0.33 -34.24 -3.54
N VAL A 231 -0.36 -33.40 -2.50
CA VAL A 231 0.74 -33.22 -1.54
C VAL A 231 1.08 -34.58 -0.90
N ARG A 232 2.34 -34.79 -0.54
CA ARG A 232 2.80 -36.06 0.05
C ARG A 232 3.65 -35.82 1.28
N GLU A 233 3.73 -36.83 2.14
CA GLU A 233 4.65 -36.82 3.26
C GLU A 233 6.09 -36.63 2.78
N GLY A 234 6.81 -35.71 3.41
CA GLY A 234 8.18 -35.34 3.03
C GLY A 234 8.28 -34.17 2.05
N ASP A 235 7.16 -33.73 1.45
CA ASP A 235 7.17 -32.53 0.62
C ASP A 235 7.60 -31.30 1.43
N THR A 236 8.38 -30.44 0.78
CA THR A 236 8.82 -29.17 1.35
C THR A 236 8.73 -28.08 0.30
N ILE A 237 8.26 -26.91 0.70
CA ILE A 237 8.06 -25.77 -0.20
C ILE A 237 8.56 -24.50 0.45
N THR A 238 9.00 -23.55 -0.36
CA THR A 238 9.32 -22.20 0.09
C THR A 238 8.03 -21.39 0.32
N GLN A 239 8.10 -20.35 1.14
CA GLN A 239 6.96 -19.43 1.35
C GLN A 239 6.39 -18.81 0.05
N PRO A 240 7.20 -18.43 -0.96
CA PRO A 240 6.69 -17.94 -2.24
C PRO A 240 5.95 -19.02 -3.03
N GLN A 241 6.47 -20.25 -3.05
CA GLN A 241 5.76 -21.37 -3.68
C GLN A 241 4.40 -21.60 -3.00
N ALA A 242 4.34 -21.53 -1.67
CA ALA A 242 3.07 -21.63 -0.94
C ALA A 242 2.08 -20.52 -1.29
N GLU A 243 2.56 -19.29 -1.49
CA GLU A 243 1.73 -18.17 -1.93
C GLU A 243 1.23 -18.35 -3.38
N ASP A 244 2.10 -18.79 -4.30
CA ASP A 244 1.71 -19.10 -5.68
C ASP A 244 0.66 -20.21 -5.73
N TYR A 245 0.83 -21.27 -4.93
CA TYR A 245 -0.16 -22.36 -4.83
C TYR A 245 -1.48 -21.88 -4.22
N LEU A 246 -1.42 -20.96 -3.23
CA LEU A 246 -2.60 -20.34 -2.66
C LEU A 246 -3.37 -19.53 -3.71
N ILE A 247 -2.68 -18.67 -4.46
CA ILE A 247 -3.28 -17.83 -5.51
C ILE A 247 -3.89 -18.71 -6.61
N ASP A 248 -3.19 -19.74 -7.07
CA ASP A 248 -3.71 -20.71 -8.05
C ASP A 248 -4.96 -21.45 -7.53
N HIS A 249 -4.98 -21.82 -6.25
CA HIS A 249 -6.15 -22.46 -5.65
C HIS A 249 -7.34 -21.49 -5.56
N VAL A 250 -7.12 -20.24 -5.15
CA VAL A 250 -8.17 -19.21 -5.11
C VAL A 250 -8.72 -18.94 -6.51
N ASP A 251 -7.84 -18.84 -7.51
CA ASP A 251 -8.23 -18.68 -8.91
C ASP A 251 -9.14 -19.81 -9.39
N LYS A 252 -8.68 -21.06 -9.27
CA LYS A 252 -9.41 -22.24 -9.77
C LYS A 252 -10.67 -22.55 -9.00
N SER A 253 -10.66 -22.34 -7.68
CA SER A 253 -11.74 -22.80 -6.80
C SER A 253 -12.75 -21.72 -6.46
N CYS A 254 -12.35 -20.45 -6.46
CA CYS A 254 -13.20 -19.34 -5.99
C CYS A 254 -13.59 -18.37 -7.11
N ARG A 255 -12.64 -17.93 -7.95
CA ARG A 255 -12.85 -16.79 -8.88
C ARG A 255 -14.08 -16.92 -9.76
N GLY A 256 -14.26 -18.06 -10.42
CA GLY A 256 -15.39 -18.28 -11.32
C GLY A 256 -16.77 -18.24 -10.64
N ALA A 257 -16.85 -18.51 -9.33
CA ALA A 257 -18.10 -18.35 -8.58
C ALA A 257 -18.28 -16.89 -8.10
N MET A 258 -17.20 -16.25 -7.66
CA MET A 258 -17.21 -14.87 -7.17
C MET A 258 -17.59 -13.87 -8.26
N GLU A 259 -17.01 -14.01 -9.45
CA GLU A 259 -17.29 -13.15 -10.61
C GLU A 259 -18.73 -13.27 -11.14
N LYS A 260 -19.48 -14.30 -10.74
CA LYS A 260 -20.90 -14.48 -11.10
C LYS A 260 -21.86 -13.80 -10.13
N ILE A 261 -21.38 -13.27 -9.01
CA ILE A 261 -22.21 -12.50 -8.08
C ILE A 261 -22.69 -11.24 -8.82
N PRO A 262 -23.99 -10.96 -8.93
CA PRO A 262 -24.51 -9.85 -9.75
C PRO A 262 -23.93 -8.48 -9.40
N SER A 263 -23.58 -8.27 -8.13
CA SER A 263 -22.99 -7.03 -7.62
C SER A 263 -21.46 -7.00 -7.66
N TRP A 264 -20.78 -8.04 -8.17
CA TRP A 264 -19.32 -8.16 -8.15
C TRP A 264 -18.58 -6.98 -8.79
N SER A 265 -19.09 -6.50 -9.93
CA SER A 265 -18.52 -5.34 -10.64
C SER A 265 -18.57 -4.06 -9.80
N ARG A 266 -19.60 -3.91 -8.96
CA ARG A 266 -19.80 -2.76 -8.06
C ARG A 266 -18.94 -2.85 -6.79
N MET A 267 -18.41 -4.04 -6.47
CA MET A 267 -17.54 -4.23 -5.30
C MET A 267 -16.15 -3.66 -5.56
N ASN A 268 -15.58 -3.00 -4.56
CA ASN A 268 -14.19 -2.55 -4.57
C ASN A 268 -13.22 -3.73 -4.29
N SER A 269 -11.91 -3.50 -4.43
CA SER A 269 -10.89 -4.54 -4.22
C SER A 269 -10.87 -5.13 -2.80
N ASN A 270 -11.20 -4.37 -1.75
CA ASN A 270 -11.28 -4.90 -0.39
C ASN A 270 -12.51 -5.79 -0.19
N GLN A 271 -13.67 -5.40 -0.71
CA GLN A 271 -14.90 -6.20 -0.71
C GLN A 271 -14.70 -7.52 -1.44
N ARG A 272 -14.11 -7.48 -2.64
CA ARG A 272 -13.74 -8.68 -3.39
C ARG A 272 -12.75 -9.55 -2.61
N GLY A 273 -11.74 -8.95 -2.00
CA GLY A 273 -10.75 -9.63 -1.15
C GLY A 273 -11.36 -10.36 0.05
N ALA A 274 -12.32 -9.72 0.75
CA ALA A 274 -13.05 -10.32 1.86
C ALA A 274 -13.88 -11.53 1.42
N LEU A 275 -14.58 -11.45 0.29
CA LEU A 275 -15.36 -12.57 -0.25
C LEU A 275 -14.48 -13.72 -0.72
N TYR A 276 -13.29 -13.45 -1.27
CA TYR A 276 -12.31 -14.51 -1.56
C TYR A 276 -11.86 -15.23 -0.28
N SER A 277 -11.58 -14.51 0.81
CA SER A 277 -11.23 -15.13 2.09
C SER A 277 -12.36 -15.98 2.67
N PHE A 278 -13.60 -15.48 2.56
CA PHE A 278 -14.79 -16.21 2.99
C PHE A 278 -15.03 -17.47 2.15
N ALA A 279 -14.96 -17.36 0.81
CA ALA A 279 -15.09 -18.47 -0.13
C ALA A 279 -14.02 -19.55 0.08
N TYR A 280 -12.78 -19.14 0.36
CA TYR A 280 -11.69 -20.08 0.63
C TYR A 280 -11.99 -20.93 1.88
N ASN A 281 -12.58 -20.33 2.92
CA ASN A 281 -12.87 -21.02 4.17
C ASN A 281 -14.09 -21.94 4.14
N LEU A 282 -15.18 -21.48 3.52
CA LEU A 282 -16.50 -22.12 3.60
C LEU A 282 -16.93 -22.78 2.29
N GLY A 283 -16.17 -22.57 1.22
CA GLY A 283 -16.49 -23.01 -0.12
C GLY A 283 -17.04 -21.89 -1.00
N SER A 284 -16.76 -21.96 -2.30
CA SER A 284 -17.13 -20.92 -3.28
C SER A 284 -18.60 -20.93 -3.68
N GLY A 285 -19.34 -21.99 -3.35
CA GLY A 285 -20.78 -22.13 -3.61
C GLY A 285 -21.70 -21.42 -2.62
N PHE A 286 -21.19 -20.46 -1.83
CA PHE A 286 -22.00 -19.80 -0.80
C PHE A 286 -23.10 -18.91 -1.40
N TYR A 287 -22.88 -18.29 -2.56
CA TYR A 287 -23.82 -17.29 -3.09
C TYR A 287 -25.11 -17.98 -3.53
N ARG A 288 -26.23 -17.66 -2.88
CA ARG A 288 -27.53 -18.34 -3.00
C ARG A 288 -27.49 -19.84 -2.66
N GLY A 289 -26.46 -20.28 -1.94
CA GLY A 289 -26.37 -21.63 -1.40
C GLY A 289 -27.20 -21.80 -0.13
N ASP A 290 -27.61 -23.03 0.15
CA ASP A 290 -28.37 -23.37 1.36
C ASP A 290 -27.59 -22.98 2.62
N ASN A 291 -28.25 -22.35 3.59
CA ASN A 291 -27.67 -21.82 4.84
C ASN A 291 -26.72 -20.64 4.67
N PHE A 292 -26.60 -20.08 3.45
CA PHE A 292 -25.77 -18.91 3.17
C PHE A 292 -26.59 -17.63 2.89
N GLU A 293 -27.84 -17.57 3.37
CA GLU A 293 -28.78 -16.48 3.08
C GLU A 293 -28.28 -15.13 3.60
N SER A 294 -27.60 -15.10 4.76
CA SER A 294 -27.10 -13.83 5.30
C SER A 294 -25.94 -13.22 4.52
N ILE A 295 -24.98 -14.03 4.04
CA ILE A 295 -23.90 -13.52 3.20
C ILE A 295 -24.39 -13.27 1.77
N THR A 296 -25.33 -14.06 1.26
CA THR A 296 -26.01 -13.76 0.00
C THR A 296 -26.68 -12.39 0.07
N ARG A 297 -27.34 -12.07 1.19
CA ARG A 297 -27.90 -10.75 1.44
C ARG A 297 -26.85 -9.65 1.50
N VAL A 298 -25.66 -9.91 2.06
CA VAL A 298 -24.55 -8.94 1.99
C VAL A 298 -24.21 -8.64 0.54
N CYS A 299 -24.07 -9.67 -0.32
CA CYS A 299 -23.79 -9.47 -1.74
C CYS A 299 -24.92 -8.70 -2.44
N ASP A 300 -26.18 -9.00 -2.13
CA ASP A 300 -27.36 -8.45 -2.82
C ASP A 300 -27.82 -7.09 -2.28
N SER A 301 -27.22 -6.57 -1.21
CA SER A 301 -27.58 -5.29 -0.56
C SER A 301 -26.45 -4.25 -0.62
N PRO A 302 -26.07 -3.74 -1.81
CA PRO A 302 -25.05 -2.70 -1.95
C PRO A 302 -25.35 -1.42 -1.16
N GLU A 303 -26.63 -1.11 -0.96
CA GLU A 303 -27.11 -0.01 -0.12
C GLU A 303 -26.72 -0.15 1.36
N LEU A 304 -26.40 -1.37 1.82
CA LEU A 304 -26.00 -1.67 3.20
C LEU A 304 -24.49 -1.91 3.36
N TRP A 305 -23.68 -1.83 2.30
CA TRP A 305 -22.23 -2.09 2.39
C TRP A 305 -21.46 -1.13 3.30
N LYS A 306 -22.03 0.05 3.58
CA LYS A 306 -21.48 1.03 4.52
C LYS A 306 -21.90 0.77 5.98
N ASP A 307 -22.90 -0.08 6.22
CA ASP A 307 -23.33 -0.44 7.57
C ASP A 307 -22.45 -1.57 8.11
N HIS A 308 -21.31 -1.17 8.65
CA HIS A 308 -20.33 -2.12 9.19
C HIS A 308 -20.93 -3.03 10.28
N ARG A 309 -21.82 -2.50 11.14
CA ARG A 309 -22.45 -3.32 12.18
C ARG A 309 -23.34 -4.40 11.57
N TRP A 310 -24.11 -4.05 10.53
CA TRP A 310 -24.95 -5.00 9.84
C TRP A 310 -24.15 -6.05 9.08
N ILE A 311 -23.08 -5.65 8.38
CA ILE A 311 -22.17 -6.53 7.66
C ILE A 311 -21.51 -7.52 8.63
N ALA A 312 -20.89 -7.03 9.70
CA ALA A 312 -20.27 -7.88 10.72
C ALA A 312 -21.27 -8.86 11.34
N ALA A 313 -22.52 -8.43 11.59
CA ALA A 313 -23.57 -9.30 12.08
C ALA A 313 -23.98 -10.40 11.07
N GLN A 314 -23.78 -10.20 9.77
CA GLN A 314 -23.99 -11.25 8.77
C GLN A 314 -22.81 -12.22 8.72
N PHE A 315 -21.57 -11.72 8.64
CA PHE A 315 -20.36 -12.55 8.59
C PHE A 315 -20.22 -13.45 9.82
N VAL A 316 -20.44 -12.92 11.03
CA VAL A 316 -20.23 -13.65 12.29
C VAL A 316 -21.22 -14.80 12.50
N LYS A 317 -22.29 -14.90 11.69
CA LYS A 317 -23.18 -16.08 11.68
C LYS A 317 -22.48 -17.34 11.20
N TYR A 318 -21.46 -17.19 10.34
CA TYR A 318 -20.66 -18.29 9.81
C TYR A 318 -19.49 -18.64 10.73
N ARG A 319 -19.86 -18.88 11.98
CA ARG A 319 -19.03 -19.53 13.01
C ARG A 319 -19.73 -20.84 13.40
N ASN A 320 -19.05 -21.68 14.16
CA ASN A 320 -19.63 -22.90 14.71
C ASN A 320 -19.83 -22.75 16.23
N PRO A 321 -21.00 -22.27 16.69
CA PRO A 321 -21.26 -22.06 18.11
C PRO A 321 -21.02 -23.32 18.95
N GLY A 322 -20.33 -23.18 20.08
CA GLY A 322 -20.03 -24.27 21.01
C GLY A 322 -18.90 -25.20 20.56
N SER A 323 -18.24 -24.93 19.43
CA SER A 323 -17.06 -25.68 18.98
C SER A 323 -15.76 -25.07 19.50
N ALA A 324 -14.71 -25.88 19.61
CA ALA A 324 -13.38 -25.40 20.01
C ALA A 324 -12.76 -24.36 19.05
N VAL A 325 -13.29 -24.25 17.83
CA VAL A 325 -12.83 -23.32 16.79
C VAL A 325 -13.69 -22.06 16.69
N GLU A 326 -14.76 -21.93 17.49
CA GLU A 326 -15.70 -20.82 17.41
C GLU A 326 -15.01 -19.47 17.48
N GLU A 327 -14.11 -19.26 18.44
CA GLU A 327 -13.44 -17.97 18.64
C GLU A 327 -12.51 -17.62 17.47
N GLY A 328 -11.82 -18.62 16.90
CA GLY A 328 -10.99 -18.43 15.71
C GLY A 328 -11.81 -18.05 14.49
N LEU A 329 -12.94 -18.74 14.26
CA LEU A 329 -13.86 -18.42 13.17
C LEU A 329 -14.51 -17.06 13.40
N ARG A 330 -14.91 -16.72 14.63
CA ARG A 330 -15.47 -15.41 14.96
C ARG A 330 -14.50 -14.29 14.63
N ARG A 331 -13.23 -14.41 15.01
CA ARG A 331 -12.16 -13.45 14.66
C ARG A 331 -11.97 -13.33 13.14
N ARG A 332 -11.98 -14.46 12.42
CA ARG A 332 -11.90 -14.47 10.95
C ARG A 332 -13.05 -13.73 10.29
N ARG A 333 -14.28 -14.04 10.70
CA ARG A 333 -15.49 -13.41 10.18
C ARG A 333 -15.52 -11.89 10.45
N LEU A 334 -15.01 -11.45 11.60
CA LEU A 334 -14.87 -10.03 11.91
C LEU A 334 -13.83 -9.35 11.00
N ALA A 335 -12.64 -9.94 10.83
CA ALA A 335 -11.61 -9.37 9.97
C ALA A 335 -12.02 -9.33 8.48
N GLU A 336 -12.78 -10.33 8.01
CA GLU A 336 -13.39 -10.31 6.68
C GLU A 336 -14.45 -9.21 6.55
N ALA A 337 -15.31 -9.02 7.57
CA ALA A 337 -16.28 -7.93 7.58
C ALA A 337 -15.60 -6.55 7.63
N ASP A 338 -14.53 -6.41 8.44
CA ASP A 338 -13.72 -5.20 8.52
C ASP A 338 -13.13 -4.87 7.16
N LEU A 339 -12.48 -5.84 6.50
CA LEU A 339 -11.95 -5.67 5.16
C LEU A 339 -13.07 -5.34 4.15
N PHE A 340 -14.22 -6.00 4.22
CA PHE A 340 -15.35 -5.73 3.32
C PHE A 340 -15.86 -4.29 3.45
N CYS A 341 -15.88 -3.74 4.67
CA CYS A 341 -16.31 -2.38 4.93
C CYS A 341 -15.22 -1.32 4.69
N GLN A 342 -13.97 -1.73 4.47
CA GLN A 342 -12.89 -0.79 4.19
C GLN A 342 -13.08 -0.16 2.80
N PRO A 343 -13.19 1.18 2.73
CA PRO A 343 -13.18 1.86 1.44
C PRO A 343 -11.83 1.61 0.78
N VAL A 344 -11.86 1.25 -0.50
CA VAL A 344 -10.67 1.37 -1.33
C VAL A 344 -10.65 2.82 -1.78
N THR A 345 -9.64 3.58 -1.37
CA THR A 345 -9.37 4.85 -2.05
C THR A 345 -8.78 4.52 -3.42
N SER A 346 -9.64 4.09 -4.37
CA SER A 346 -9.23 3.84 -5.74
C SER A 346 -9.24 5.15 -6.50
N SER A 347 -8.06 5.54 -6.96
CA SER A 347 -7.88 6.31 -8.20
C SER A 347 -8.49 5.54 -9.37
N THR A 348 -9.81 5.69 -9.60
CA THR A 348 -10.53 5.78 -10.90
C THR A 348 -12.06 5.82 -10.63
N PRO A 349 -12.80 6.83 -11.13
CA PRO A 349 -14.26 6.89 -11.02
C PRO A 349 -14.94 5.85 -11.94
N ASN A 350 -15.94 5.15 -11.43
CA ASN A 350 -16.88 4.39 -12.26
C ASN A 350 -17.85 5.40 -12.90
N TRP A 351 -17.65 5.67 -14.19
CA TRP A 351 -18.62 6.33 -15.04
C TRP A 351 -19.60 5.26 -15.50
N ASP A 352 -20.73 5.13 -14.82
CA ASP A 352 -22.01 4.61 -15.33
C ASP A 352 -22.99 4.55 -14.15
N ASP A 353 -24.21 5.03 -14.41
CA ASP A 353 -25.40 5.14 -13.54
C ASP A 353 -25.47 6.37 -12.62
N ASP A 354 -25.93 7.49 -13.16
CA ASP A 354 -27.34 7.91 -12.97
C ASP A 354 -27.65 9.15 -13.83
N HIS A 355 -28.63 8.99 -14.73
CA HIS A 355 -29.32 10.06 -15.44
C HIS A 355 -30.12 10.91 -14.43
N ASP A 356 -30.07 12.25 -14.55
CA ASP A 356 -31.27 13.07 -14.81
C ASP A 356 -30.94 14.57 -14.92
N GLU A 357 -31.31 15.11 -16.09
CA GLU A 357 -31.69 16.49 -16.45
C GLU A 357 -30.87 17.71 -15.98
N ALA A 358 -30.14 18.34 -16.91
CA ALA A 358 -30.54 19.63 -17.53
C ALA A 358 -29.44 20.25 -18.43
N GLY A 359 -29.79 20.54 -19.69
CA GLY A 359 -29.25 21.67 -20.47
C GLY A 359 -28.09 21.40 -21.44
N GLU A 360 -28.42 21.26 -22.73
CA GLU A 360 -27.48 21.26 -23.87
C GLU A 360 -26.74 22.60 -24.03
N SER A 361 -25.41 22.57 -24.20
CA SER A 361 -24.72 23.11 -25.39
C SER A 361 -23.19 22.91 -25.32
N GLY A 362 -22.62 22.18 -26.29
CA GLY A 362 -21.17 22.17 -26.59
C GLY A 362 -20.51 20.81 -26.36
N ASP A 363 -20.55 19.95 -27.36
CA ASP A 363 -19.97 18.60 -27.37
C ASP A 363 -18.43 18.69 -27.45
N HIS A 364 -17.75 18.31 -26.36
CA HIS A 364 -16.30 18.08 -26.30
C HIS A 364 -16.02 16.81 -25.48
N THR A 365 -15.13 15.96 -25.99
CA THR A 365 -14.86 14.63 -25.40
C THR A 365 -14.09 14.75 -24.07
N PRO A 366 -14.07 13.71 -23.21
CA PRO A 366 -13.29 13.70 -21.97
C PRO A 366 -11.80 14.00 -22.16
N GLU A 367 -11.21 13.65 -23.30
CA GLU A 367 -9.83 14.02 -23.63
C GLU A 367 -9.66 15.53 -23.84
N GLU A 368 -10.62 16.20 -24.49
CA GLU A 368 -10.58 17.66 -24.74
C GLU A 368 -10.78 18.47 -23.44
N ARG A 369 -11.53 17.94 -22.46
CA ARG A 369 -11.63 18.54 -21.11
C ARG A 369 -10.36 18.36 -20.29
N LEU A 370 -9.64 17.26 -20.48
CA LEU A 370 -8.40 16.97 -19.77
C LEU A 370 -7.26 17.88 -20.28
N ASP A 371 -7.21 18.15 -21.58
CA ASP A 371 -6.26 19.09 -22.16
C ASP A 371 -6.48 20.53 -21.68
N GLN A 372 -7.74 20.95 -21.48
CA GLN A 372 -8.06 22.27 -20.91
C GLN A 372 -7.67 22.39 -19.43
N ILE A 373 -7.83 21.31 -18.64
CA ILE A 373 -7.40 21.25 -17.23
C ILE A 373 -5.87 21.22 -17.13
N VAL A 374 -5.17 20.55 -18.05
CA VAL A 374 -3.71 20.54 -18.10
C VAL A 374 -3.15 21.92 -18.50
N GLU A 375 -3.86 22.69 -19.34
CA GLU A 375 -3.52 24.09 -19.60
C GLU A 375 -3.73 24.99 -18.37
N ASP A 376 -4.77 24.77 -17.56
CA ASP A 376 -5.07 25.57 -16.37
C ASP A 376 -4.12 25.30 -15.18
N VAL A 377 -3.53 24.09 -15.08
CA VAL A 377 -2.57 23.73 -14.01
C VAL A 377 -1.17 24.34 -14.23
N ALA A 378 -0.93 24.97 -15.39
CA ALA A 378 0.34 25.63 -15.68
C ALA A 378 0.51 27.04 -15.04
N GLY A 379 -0.44 27.56 -14.23
CA GLY A 379 -0.14 28.71 -13.36
C GLY A 379 -1.32 29.42 -12.67
N ASN A 380 -1.13 29.69 -11.37
CA ASN A 380 -1.84 30.68 -10.51
C ASN A 380 -3.29 30.38 -10.06
N GLN A 381 -3.49 29.45 -9.11
CA GLN A 381 -4.57 29.61 -8.14
C GLN A 381 -4.05 30.35 -6.88
N PRO A 382 -4.70 31.45 -6.44
CA PRO A 382 -4.30 32.16 -5.24
C PRO A 382 -4.64 31.34 -3.97
N VAL A 383 -3.65 31.17 -3.09
CA VAL A 383 -3.88 30.67 -1.72
C VAL A 383 -4.61 31.75 -0.94
N ALA A 384 -5.64 31.39 -0.17
CA ALA A 384 -6.38 32.36 0.62
C ALA A 384 -5.51 32.92 1.77
N ASP A 385 -5.39 34.26 1.86
CA ASP A 385 -4.72 34.92 2.98
C ASP A 385 -5.42 34.64 4.33
N ARG A 386 -6.72 34.32 4.28
CA ARG A 386 -7.56 33.94 5.42
C ARG A 386 -8.70 33.05 4.94
N LEU A 387 -8.97 31.96 5.64
CA LEU A 387 -10.14 31.11 5.39
C LEU A 387 -11.40 31.72 6.03
N THR A 388 -12.53 31.74 5.32
CA THR A 388 -13.85 32.13 5.86
C THR A 388 -14.90 31.05 5.58
N PRO A 389 -15.98 30.97 6.39
CA PRO A 389 -17.02 29.94 6.25
C PRO A 389 -17.63 29.78 4.85
N ASP A 390 -17.77 30.89 4.13
CA ASP A 390 -18.47 31.04 2.84
C ASP A 390 -17.62 30.69 1.61
N MET A 391 -16.31 30.47 1.78
CA MET A 391 -15.41 30.12 0.67
C MET A 391 -15.73 28.75 0.07
N SER A 392 -15.48 28.58 -1.24
CA SER A 392 -15.65 27.29 -1.92
C SER A 392 -14.76 26.21 -1.29
N PHE A 393 -15.18 24.94 -1.36
CA PHE A 393 -14.34 23.80 -0.95
C PHE A 393 -13.08 23.64 -1.81
N ASP A 394 -13.05 24.19 -3.03
CA ASP A 394 -11.83 24.21 -3.85
C ASP A 394 -10.81 25.25 -3.38
N THR A 395 -11.18 26.09 -2.40
CA THR A 395 -10.28 27.12 -1.87
C THR A 395 -9.09 26.48 -1.17
N LEU A 396 -7.88 26.82 -1.60
CA LEU A 396 -6.64 26.41 -0.97
C LEU A 396 -6.43 27.15 0.36
N ILE A 397 -6.40 26.39 1.47
CA ILE A 397 -5.97 26.87 2.79
C ILE A 397 -4.44 27.01 2.83
N THR A 398 -3.76 26.02 2.27
CA THR A 398 -2.31 26.00 1.99
C THR A 398 -2.12 25.59 0.53
N PRO A 399 -0.90 25.66 -0.03
CA PRO A 399 -0.69 25.31 -1.44
C PRO A 399 -1.14 23.87 -1.82
N HIS A 400 -1.33 22.98 -0.84
CA HIS A 400 -1.69 21.57 -1.07
C HIS A 400 -2.80 21.04 -0.16
N ILE A 401 -3.51 21.91 0.55
CA ILE A 401 -4.66 21.52 1.38
C ILE A 401 -5.81 22.48 1.07
N THR A 402 -6.90 21.95 0.52
CA THR A 402 -8.13 22.70 0.28
C THR A 402 -9.03 22.72 1.52
N TYR A 403 -9.96 23.67 1.54
CA TYR A 403 -11.04 23.69 2.52
C TYR A 403 -11.88 22.41 2.46
N GLY A 404 -12.14 21.93 1.25
CA GLY A 404 -12.79 20.65 1.00
C GLY A 404 -12.06 19.50 1.68
N GLU A 405 -10.74 19.37 1.53
CA GLU A 405 -9.99 18.29 2.18
C GLU A 405 -10.11 18.33 3.71
N PHE A 406 -10.07 19.51 4.32
CA PHE A 406 -10.23 19.64 5.78
C PHE A 406 -11.65 19.30 6.25
N ALA A 407 -12.65 19.71 5.46
CA ALA A 407 -14.06 19.41 5.67
C ALA A 407 -14.47 18.02 5.16
N LEU A 408 -13.54 17.23 4.61
CA LEU A 408 -13.81 15.96 3.92
C LEU A 408 -14.85 16.08 2.79
N TYR A 409 -14.94 17.25 2.16
CA TYR A 409 -15.90 17.63 1.14
C TYR A 409 -17.36 17.42 1.56
N ASP A 410 -17.64 17.48 2.87
CA ASP A 410 -18.96 17.32 3.45
C ASP A 410 -19.47 18.69 3.94
N GLU A 411 -20.53 19.20 3.31
CA GLU A 411 -21.18 20.47 3.68
C GLU A 411 -21.61 20.51 5.16
N ALA A 412 -21.96 19.38 5.76
CA ALA A 412 -22.28 19.35 7.19
C ALA A 412 -21.08 19.78 8.05
N ARG A 413 -19.85 19.58 7.56
CA ARG A 413 -18.58 19.93 8.21
C ARG A 413 -18.03 21.30 7.80
N ARG A 414 -18.79 22.09 7.04
CA ARG A 414 -18.45 23.49 6.78
C ARG A 414 -18.35 24.25 8.11
N PHE A 415 -17.28 25.03 8.26
CA PHE A 415 -17.13 25.94 9.40
C PHE A 415 -18.27 26.94 9.42
N ARG A 416 -18.72 27.33 10.62
CA ARG A 416 -19.81 28.28 10.83
C ARG A 416 -19.32 29.62 11.35
N ASP A 417 -18.15 29.64 11.97
CA ASP A 417 -17.57 30.82 12.59
C ASP A 417 -16.12 31.05 12.15
N ASP A 418 -15.71 32.31 12.06
CA ASP A 418 -14.34 32.72 11.68
C ASP A 418 -13.24 32.11 12.56
N TYR A 419 -13.50 31.90 13.86
CA TYR A 419 -12.50 31.32 14.76
C TYR A 419 -12.22 29.84 14.44
N GLN A 420 -13.19 29.11 13.86
CA GLN A 420 -12.98 27.73 13.43
C GLN A 420 -12.05 27.70 12.21
N CYS A 421 -12.29 28.59 11.26
CA CYS A 421 -11.43 28.78 10.10
C CYS A 421 -10.02 29.19 10.50
N GLN A 422 -9.86 30.10 11.47
CA GLN A 422 -8.55 30.51 11.99
C GLN A 422 -7.79 29.35 12.63
N THR A 423 -8.47 28.53 13.42
CA THR A 423 -7.87 27.34 14.06
C THR A 423 -7.46 26.29 13.03
N ALA A 424 -8.31 26.04 12.04
CA ALA A 424 -8.02 25.12 10.95
C ALA A 424 -6.85 25.60 10.09
N TYR A 425 -6.77 26.90 9.80
CA TYR A 425 -5.64 27.50 9.13
C TYR A 425 -4.33 27.23 9.88
N GLU A 426 -4.27 27.46 11.19
CA GLU A 426 -3.07 27.18 11.99
C GLU A 426 -2.66 25.69 11.96
N LEU A 427 -3.64 24.78 12.07
CA LEU A 427 -3.40 23.34 11.93
C LEU A 427 -2.86 22.99 10.54
N CYS A 428 -3.48 23.50 9.48
CA CYS A 428 -3.05 23.27 8.10
C CYS A 428 -1.64 23.82 7.83
N GLN A 429 -1.26 24.95 8.42
CA GLN A 429 0.11 25.46 8.31
C GLN A 429 1.13 24.49 8.92
N PHE A 430 0.77 23.79 10.02
CA PHE A 430 1.62 22.73 10.55
C PHE A 430 1.57 21.47 9.68
N LEU A 431 0.40 21.06 9.19
CA LEU A 431 0.26 19.92 8.27
C LEU A 431 1.04 20.13 6.99
N GLU A 432 1.10 21.35 6.45
CA GLU A 432 1.92 21.71 5.29
C GLU A 432 3.41 21.48 5.60
N ARG A 433 3.90 21.94 6.76
CA ARG A 433 5.28 21.66 7.21
C ARG A 433 5.54 20.17 7.45
N CYS A 434 4.56 19.46 8.01
CA CYS A 434 4.63 18.01 8.23
C CYS A 434 4.74 17.29 6.87
N ARG A 435 3.88 17.65 5.92
CA ARG A 435 3.89 17.13 4.56
C ARG A 435 5.21 17.44 3.86
N GLU A 436 5.71 18.67 3.93
CA GLU A 436 7.04 19.06 3.41
C GLU A 436 8.17 18.25 4.04
N HIS A 437 8.13 18.05 5.37
CA HIS A 437 9.11 17.24 6.08
C HIS A 437 9.15 15.80 5.55
N PHE A 438 7.98 15.22 5.31
CA PHE A 438 7.82 13.89 4.73
C PHE A 438 7.79 13.89 3.20
N GLY A 439 8.50 14.84 2.57
CA GLY A 439 8.81 14.81 1.15
C GLY A 439 7.72 15.35 0.22
N GLY A 440 6.75 16.10 0.75
CA GLY A 440 5.65 16.66 -0.02
C GLY A 440 4.61 15.62 -0.47
N ASN A 441 4.69 14.39 0.04
CA ASN A 441 3.77 13.29 -0.28
C ASN A 441 2.32 13.68 0.02
N PRO A 442 1.31 13.14 -0.71
CA PRO A 442 -0.07 13.52 -0.49
C PRO A 442 -0.49 13.31 0.96
N LEU A 443 -0.82 14.41 1.64
CA LEU A 443 -1.36 14.41 3.00
C LEU A 443 -2.85 14.13 2.92
N VAL A 444 -3.32 13.12 3.65
CA VAL A 444 -4.73 12.74 3.67
C VAL A 444 -5.30 13.06 5.03
N ILE A 445 -6.20 14.02 5.07
CA ILE A 445 -7.02 14.30 6.25
C ILE A 445 -8.10 13.23 6.34
N THR A 446 -8.13 12.51 7.45
CA THR A 446 -9.17 11.51 7.75
C THR A 446 -10.24 12.07 8.68
N SER A 447 -9.95 13.18 9.37
CA SER A 447 -10.95 13.97 10.10
C SER A 447 -10.46 15.37 10.43
N GLY A 448 -11.19 16.40 9.99
CA GLY A 448 -11.07 17.77 10.51
C GLY A 448 -12.18 18.09 11.52
N TYR A 449 -12.87 19.22 11.32
CA TYR A 449 -14.00 19.62 12.15
C TYR A 449 -15.17 18.62 12.07
N ARG A 450 -15.78 18.40 13.23
CA ARG A 450 -16.94 17.54 13.47
C ARG A 450 -17.99 18.38 14.21
N PRO A 451 -19.04 18.85 13.53
CA PRO A 451 -20.19 19.44 14.22
C PRO A 451 -20.75 18.46 15.28
N PRO A 452 -21.45 18.94 16.32
CA PRO A 452 -21.95 18.08 17.40
C PRO A 452 -22.69 16.83 16.93
N GLU A 453 -23.52 16.95 15.90
CA GLU A 453 -24.27 15.84 15.30
C GLU A 453 -23.37 14.79 14.64
N VAL A 454 -22.35 15.24 13.89
CA VAL A 454 -21.34 14.36 13.27
C VAL A 454 -20.49 13.69 14.33
N ASN A 455 -20.06 14.44 15.36
CA ASN A 455 -19.26 13.92 16.46
C ASN A 455 -20.02 12.83 17.25
N ILE A 456 -21.31 13.05 17.54
CA ILE A 456 -22.17 12.03 18.18
C ILE A 456 -22.30 10.79 17.29
N ARG A 457 -22.55 10.98 15.98
CA ARG A 457 -22.77 9.88 15.03
C ARG A 457 -21.59 8.92 14.95
N ILE A 458 -20.37 9.44 15.04
CA ILE A 458 -19.15 8.63 14.99
C ILE A 458 -18.66 8.18 16.38
N GLY A 459 -19.45 8.41 17.44
CA GLY A 459 -19.10 8.01 18.81
C GLY A 459 -18.01 8.87 19.47
N GLY A 460 -17.80 10.09 18.99
CA GLY A 460 -16.81 11.01 19.52
C GLY A 460 -17.14 11.53 20.93
N ALA A 461 -16.09 11.86 21.69
CA ALA A 461 -16.24 12.39 23.05
C ALA A 461 -16.97 13.76 23.05
N ARG A 462 -17.76 14.02 24.10
CA ARG A 462 -18.48 15.30 24.27
C ARG A 462 -17.56 16.51 24.41
N THR A 463 -16.32 16.29 24.82
CA THR A 463 -15.29 17.32 24.99
C THR A 463 -14.19 17.23 23.92
N SER A 464 -14.50 16.60 22.78
CA SER A 464 -13.57 16.41 21.67
C SER A 464 -13.02 17.74 21.15
N GLU A 465 -11.75 17.76 20.76
CA GLU A 465 -11.13 18.91 20.10
C GLU A 465 -11.65 19.10 18.67
N HIS A 466 -12.09 18.01 18.01
CA HIS A 466 -12.73 18.11 16.69
C HIS A 466 -14.07 18.86 16.70
N LEU A 467 -14.62 19.24 17.87
CA LEU A 467 -15.87 20.01 17.93
C LEU A 467 -15.70 21.50 17.58
N TYR A 468 -14.47 22.04 17.62
CA TYR A 468 -14.20 23.46 17.34
C TYR A 468 -15.24 24.40 18.00
N ASP A 469 -15.59 24.15 19.26
CA ASP A 469 -16.65 24.84 20.01
C ASP A 469 -16.12 26.03 20.82
N TYR A 470 -14.85 26.39 20.63
CA TYR A 470 -14.19 27.51 21.30
C TYR A 470 -13.00 28.02 20.46
N PRO A 471 -12.65 29.33 20.50
CA PRO A 471 -11.45 29.85 19.86
C PRO A 471 -10.16 29.11 20.28
N ASP A 472 -9.23 28.87 19.35
CA ASP A 472 -8.00 28.10 19.58
C ASP A 472 -8.23 26.64 20.03
N LYS A 473 -9.44 26.10 19.84
CA LYS A 473 -9.75 24.69 20.05
C LYS A 473 -10.10 24.03 18.73
N GLY A 474 -9.37 22.97 18.37
CA GLY A 474 -9.54 22.28 17.11
C GLY A 474 -8.66 21.04 17.04
N ALA A 475 -8.96 20.12 16.13
CA ALA A 475 -8.12 18.96 15.89
C ALA A 475 -8.23 18.42 14.46
N VAL A 476 -7.17 17.73 14.05
CA VAL A 476 -7.10 17.04 12.76
C VAL A 476 -6.47 15.66 12.93
N ASP A 477 -7.13 14.66 12.33
CA ASP A 477 -6.62 13.31 12.14
C ASP A 477 -6.16 13.18 10.70
N PHE A 478 -4.94 12.71 10.48
CA PHE A 478 -4.38 12.60 9.14
C PHE A 478 -3.32 11.50 9.05
N TYR A 479 -2.95 11.15 7.83
CA TYR A 479 -1.73 10.42 7.53
C TYR A 479 -1.13 10.96 6.24
N ILE A 480 0.09 10.53 5.91
CA ILE A 480 0.75 10.92 4.66
C ILE A 480 0.87 9.66 3.80
N LYS A 481 0.32 9.69 2.59
CA LYS A 481 0.34 8.54 1.68
C LYS A 481 1.78 8.10 1.44
N GLY A 482 2.01 6.80 1.58
CA GLY A 482 3.33 6.20 1.36
C GLY A 482 4.33 6.47 2.47
N VAL A 483 3.91 7.00 3.62
CA VAL A 483 4.75 7.21 4.82
C VAL A 483 4.16 6.44 5.98
N SER A 484 5.01 5.78 6.78
CA SER A 484 4.55 5.05 7.97
C SER A 484 3.85 5.99 8.94
N VAL A 485 2.63 5.64 9.37
CA VAL A 485 1.87 6.46 10.32
C VAL A 485 2.62 6.60 11.66
N HIS A 486 3.39 5.59 12.06
CA HIS A 486 4.24 5.66 13.27
C HIS A 486 5.38 6.67 13.14
N GLU A 487 5.92 6.86 11.93
CA GLU A 487 6.98 7.86 11.68
C GLU A 487 6.39 9.27 11.64
N VAL A 488 5.23 9.44 11.00
CA VAL A 488 4.48 10.71 11.01
C VAL A 488 4.11 11.08 12.45
N GLU A 489 3.67 10.13 13.26
CA GLU A 489 3.32 10.30 14.67
C GLU A 489 4.53 10.74 15.51
N ALA A 490 5.65 10.03 15.38
CA ALA A 490 6.86 10.35 16.12
C ALA A 490 7.43 11.73 15.77
N TRP A 491 7.34 12.14 14.51
CA TRP A 491 7.77 13.48 14.12
C TRP A 491 6.82 14.57 14.64
N CYS A 492 5.51 14.34 14.53
CA CYS A 492 4.51 15.23 15.09
C CYS A 492 4.68 15.40 16.60
N ASP A 493 4.96 14.32 17.32
CA ASP A 493 5.22 14.33 18.76
C ASP A 493 6.35 15.30 19.14
N GLN A 494 7.42 15.29 18.33
CA GLN A 494 8.62 16.10 18.54
C GLN A 494 8.47 17.57 18.11
N HIS A 495 7.71 17.84 17.04
CA HIS A 495 7.72 19.14 16.37
C HIS A 495 6.41 19.94 16.54
N TYR A 496 5.31 19.27 16.89
CA TYR A 496 4.04 19.96 17.10
C TYR A 496 4.00 20.63 18.48
N PRO A 497 3.84 21.97 18.55
CA PRO A 497 3.92 22.70 19.81
C PRO A 497 2.67 22.60 20.67
N HIS A 498 1.65 21.84 20.26
CA HIS A 498 0.42 21.67 21.04
C HIS A 498 0.21 20.20 21.35
N SER A 499 -1.02 19.72 21.33
CA SER A 499 -1.37 18.38 21.80
C SER A 499 -1.27 17.34 20.67
N VAL A 500 -0.79 16.13 20.98
CA VAL A 500 -0.66 15.02 20.02
C VAL A 500 -1.26 13.75 20.63
N GLY A 501 -2.16 13.09 19.92
CA GLY A 501 -2.68 11.78 20.28
C GLY A 501 -2.04 10.69 19.43
N TYR A 502 -1.52 9.64 20.08
CA TYR A 502 -0.82 8.54 19.42
C TYR A 502 -1.82 7.53 18.83
N GLY A 503 -2.26 7.79 17.60
CA GLY A 503 -3.26 7.02 16.85
C GLY A 503 -2.69 6.06 15.80
N ALA A 504 -1.36 5.91 15.68
CA ALA A 504 -0.73 5.22 14.55
C ALA A 504 -1.16 3.75 14.40
N ASN A 505 -1.43 3.06 15.51
CA ASN A 505 -2.00 1.70 15.50
C ASN A 505 -3.41 1.63 14.89
N ARG A 506 -4.08 2.78 14.75
CA ARG A 506 -5.40 2.95 14.13
C ARG A 506 -5.31 3.63 12.76
N GLY A 507 -4.10 3.85 12.24
CA GLY A 507 -3.85 4.34 10.89
C GLY A 507 -3.89 5.87 10.71
N PHE A 508 -3.86 6.66 11.79
CA PHE A 508 -3.77 8.12 11.71
C PHE A 508 -2.92 8.74 12.83
N VAL A 509 -2.52 10.00 12.65
CA VAL A 509 -1.92 10.85 13.68
C VAL A 509 -2.94 11.91 14.07
N HIS A 510 -3.10 12.17 15.37
CA HIS A 510 -3.99 13.19 15.88
C HIS A 510 -3.21 14.44 16.34
N LEU A 511 -3.51 15.61 15.78
CA LEU A 511 -3.03 16.90 16.28
C LEU A 511 -4.20 17.69 16.87
N GLY A 512 -4.02 18.21 18.08
CA GLY A 512 -5.04 18.95 18.82
C GLY A 512 -4.55 20.30 19.36
N MET A 513 -5.46 21.28 19.36
CA MET A 513 -5.31 22.58 20.00
C MET A 513 -6.40 22.75 21.06
N ARG A 514 -6.02 23.39 22.17
CA ARG A 514 -6.92 23.77 23.27
C ARG A 514 -6.63 25.20 23.70
N PRO A 515 -7.57 25.87 24.37
CA PRO A 515 -7.31 27.18 24.96
C PRO A 515 -6.08 27.13 25.87
N GLY A 516 -5.17 28.09 25.70
CA GLY A 516 -3.87 28.10 26.38
C GLY A 516 -2.79 27.22 25.74
N LYS A 517 -3.08 26.58 24.59
CA LYS A 517 -2.12 25.87 23.73
C LYS A 517 -1.20 24.86 24.46
N PRO A 518 -1.75 23.96 25.32
CA PRO A 518 -0.94 23.03 26.11
C PRO A 518 -0.31 21.90 25.27
N HIS A 519 0.82 21.38 25.75
CA HIS A 519 1.51 20.22 25.18
C HIS A 519 1.07 18.93 25.90
N ILE A 520 -0.03 18.31 25.46
CA ILE A 520 -0.55 17.06 26.05
C ILE A 520 -0.28 15.89 25.09
N ARG A 521 0.03 14.71 25.63
CA ARG A 521 0.24 13.46 24.90
C ARG A 521 -0.62 12.34 25.47
N TRP A 522 -1.28 11.54 24.63
CA TRP A 522 -2.06 10.37 25.06
C TRP A 522 -2.06 9.28 23.99
N VAL A 523 -2.32 8.03 24.40
CA VAL A 523 -2.45 6.87 23.51
C VAL A 523 -3.94 6.57 23.29
N TYR A 524 -4.32 6.15 22.09
CA TYR A 524 -5.71 5.87 21.70
C TYR A 524 -6.27 4.53 22.16
#